data_AF-A0AA37PI53-F1
#
_entry.id   AF-A0AA37PI53-F1
#
_cell.length_a   1.000
_cell.length_b   1.000
_cell.length_c   1.000
_cell.angle_alpha   90.00
_cell.angle_beta   90.00
_cell.angle_gamma   90.00
#
_symmetry.space_group_name_H-M   'P 1'
#
loop_
_entity.id
_entity.type
_entity.pdbx_description
1 polymer ?
#
loop_
_entity_poly.entity_id
_entity_poly.type
_entity_poly.pdbx_seq_one_letter_code
_entity_poly.pdbx_strand_id
1 'polypeptide(L)'
;MLGRFRMSVNECIQEYRKVAQKAFTPKRTTLFPASPKGAFSTTALEEAVKNTSRKFCTAKECADQRQRGVATEKVYPHRDLELRDPQCTKTAVLAITKDNVDAPPTLFTTYDTSEGFRGCSIWQVARATSAATTFFKPIRVGRDEIEFVDAGFGYNNPCEILVNEARKQFPSHTRIQVLSIGTGLGDVVSIGKTRMDIVRALKSMATSSRYAFSNMTVFTAGTKKTEQSECASRTR
;
A
#
# COMPACT_ATOMS: atom_id res chain seq x y z
N MET A 1 -6.83 0.53 2.62
CA MET A 1 -7.60 0.79 3.87
C MET A 1 -8.70 1.81 3.63
N LEU A 2 -8.40 3.09 3.41
CA LEU A 2 -9.42 4.14 3.23
C LEU A 2 -10.36 3.91 2.02
N GLY A 3 -9.82 3.56 0.85
CA GLY A 3 -10.63 3.32 -0.35
C GLY A 3 -11.41 2.01 -0.28
N ARG A 4 -10.73 0.89 -0.58
CA ARG A 4 -11.41 -0.41 -0.76
C ARG A 4 -12.14 -0.96 0.49
N PHE A 5 -11.65 -0.70 1.70
CA PHE A 5 -12.32 -1.12 2.95
C PHE A 5 -13.27 -0.05 3.53
N ARG A 6 -13.33 1.15 2.92
CA ARG A 6 -14.22 2.25 3.34
C ARG A 6 -14.11 2.63 4.83
N MET A 7 -12.90 2.51 5.37
CA MET A 7 -12.61 2.90 6.76
C MET A 7 -12.60 4.41 6.90
N SER A 8 -13.07 4.91 8.04
CA SER A 8 -12.73 6.26 8.50
C SER A 8 -11.22 6.37 8.78
N VAL A 9 -10.72 7.61 8.86
CA VAL A 9 -9.31 7.87 9.20
C VAL A 9 -8.93 7.25 10.55
N ASN A 10 -9.80 7.37 11.56
CA ASN A 10 -9.54 6.82 12.89
C ASN A 10 -9.48 5.29 12.89
N GLU A 11 -10.41 4.62 12.21
CA GLU A 11 -10.38 3.16 12.04
C GLU A 11 -9.13 2.72 11.29
N CYS A 12 -8.74 3.45 10.24
CA CYS A 12 -7.54 3.16 9.46
C CYS A 12 -6.29 3.24 10.33
N ILE A 13 -6.14 4.27 11.18
CA ILE A 13 -5.00 4.41 12.10
C ILE A 13 -4.96 3.23 13.09
N GLN A 14 -6.10 2.90 13.71
CA GLN A 14 -6.17 1.82 14.69
C GLN A 14 -5.88 0.46 14.07
N GLU A 15 -6.43 0.19 12.90
CA GLU A 15 -6.25 -1.07 12.20
C GLU A 15 -4.84 -1.20 11.62
N TYR A 16 -4.28 -0.11 11.09
CA TYR A 16 -2.90 -0.08 10.61
C TYR A 16 -1.91 -0.45 11.71
N ARG A 17 -2.08 0.04 12.95
CA ARG A 17 -1.22 -0.35 14.08
C ARG A 17 -1.21 -1.86 14.31
N LYS A 18 -2.37 -2.51 14.23
CA LYS A 18 -2.50 -3.97 14.39
C LYS A 18 -1.81 -4.71 13.25
N VAL A 19 -2.04 -4.27 12.01
CA VAL A 19 -1.40 -4.84 10.83
C VAL A 19 0.11 -4.69 10.92
N ALA A 20 0.61 -3.50 11.27
CA ALA A 20 2.03 -3.21 11.37
C ALA A 20 2.70 -4.06 12.45
N GLN A 21 2.12 -4.15 13.65
CA GLN A 21 2.66 -4.97 14.73
C GLN A 21 2.80 -6.44 14.33
N LYS A 22 1.80 -6.99 13.63
CA LYS A 22 1.82 -8.38 13.14
C LYS A 22 2.80 -8.58 11.99
N ALA A 23 2.82 -7.66 11.02
CA ALA A 23 3.61 -7.78 9.79
C ALA A 23 5.11 -7.55 10.01
N PHE A 24 5.48 -6.58 10.86
CA PHE A 24 6.87 -6.12 11.05
C PHE A 24 7.53 -6.70 12.30
N THR A 25 7.10 -7.89 12.75
CA THR A 25 7.82 -8.67 13.75
C THR A 25 8.94 -9.46 13.06
N PRO A 26 10.24 -9.22 13.35
CA PRO A 26 11.35 -9.90 12.69
C PRO A 26 11.34 -11.42 12.94
N LYS A 27 11.84 -12.18 11.97
CA LYS A 27 12.05 -13.63 12.16
C LYS A 27 13.15 -13.90 13.20
N ARG A 28 12.91 -14.88 14.08
CA ARG A 28 13.78 -15.27 15.22
C ARG A 28 15.19 -15.74 14.82
N THR A 29 15.44 -16.06 13.55
CA THR A 29 16.70 -16.65 13.03
C THR A 29 17.74 -15.64 12.51
N THR A 30 17.65 -14.37 12.91
CA THR A 30 18.47 -13.24 12.39
C THR A 30 19.88 -13.11 12.96
N LEU A 31 20.48 -14.20 13.46
CA LEU A 31 21.88 -14.21 13.92
C LEU A 31 22.92 -14.23 12.76
N PHE A 32 22.46 -14.36 11.51
CA PHE A 32 23.28 -14.33 10.29
C PHE A 32 22.92 -13.13 9.40
N PRO A 33 23.88 -12.58 8.62
CA PRO A 33 23.62 -11.45 7.72
C PRO A 33 22.46 -11.78 6.78
N ALA A 34 21.45 -10.91 6.83
CA ALA A 34 20.17 -10.94 6.12
C ALA A 34 19.95 -12.14 5.17
N SER A 35 19.17 -13.12 5.63
CA SER A 35 18.70 -14.22 4.79
C SER A 35 18.10 -13.68 3.48
N PRO A 36 18.35 -14.32 2.31
CA PRO A 36 17.67 -14.00 1.06
C PRO A 36 16.13 -14.17 1.16
N LYS A 37 15.65 -14.67 2.30
CA LYS A 37 14.24 -14.90 2.59
C LYS A 37 13.49 -13.70 3.20
N GLY A 38 14.09 -12.52 3.26
CA GLY A 38 13.50 -11.27 3.79
C GLY A 38 13.41 -11.24 5.33
N ALA A 39 13.58 -10.04 5.90
CA ALA A 39 13.62 -9.81 7.35
C ALA A 39 12.29 -10.11 8.08
N PHE A 40 11.16 -9.88 7.40
CA PHE A 40 9.82 -10.02 7.95
C PHE A 40 9.06 -11.21 7.34
N SER A 41 8.02 -11.64 8.04
CA SER A 41 7.19 -12.76 7.61
C SER A 41 6.14 -12.32 6.60
N THR A 42 6.20 -12.86 5.38
CA THR A 42 5.20 -12.62 4.33
C THR A 42 3.83 -13.17 4.72
N THR A 43 3.81 -14.32 5.40
CA THR A 43 2.56 -14.93 5.91
C THR A 43 1.94 -14.11 7.02
N ALA A 44 2.74 -13.42 7.85
CA ALA A 44 2.20 -12.57 8.90
C ALA A 44 1.51 -11.32 8.33
N LEU A 45 2.10 -10.69 7.31
CA LEU A 45 1.47 -9.57 6.59
C LEU A 45 0.22 -10.03 5.84
N GLU A 46 0.28 -11.16 5.14
CA GLU A 46 -0.89 -11.76 4.48
C GLU A 46 -2.04 -12.00 5.47
N GLU A 47 -1.77 -12.71 6.56
CA GLU A 47 -2.79 -13.00 7.58
C GLU A 47 -3.30 -11.71 8.24
N ALA A 48 -2.45 -10.70 8.45
CA ALA A 48 -2.89 -9.42 8.98
C ALA A 48 -3.92 -8.76 8.04
N VAL A 49 -3.62 -8.66 6.75
CA VAL A 49 -4.52 -8.05 5.77
C VAL A 49 -5.79 -8.89 5.57
N LYS A 50 -5.70 -10.23 5.55
CA LYS A 50 -6.87 -11.11 5.49
C LYS A 50 -7.82 -10.94 6.68
N ASN A 51 -7.28 -10.73 7.88
CA ASN A 51 -8.10 -10.44 9.06
C ASN A 51 -8.78 -9.07 8.95
N THR A 52 -8.06 -8.06 8.45
CA THR A 52 -8.65 -6.76 8.13
C THR A 52 -9.77 -6.88 7.07
N SER A 53 -9.58 -7.70 6.03
CA SER A 53 -10.62 -7.96 5.01
C SER A 53 -11.89 -8.56 5.61
N ARG A 54 -11.78 -9.49 6.56
CA ARG A 54 -12.95 -10.04 7.27
C ARG A 54 -13.66 -8.96 8.10
N LYS A 55 -12.87 -8.22 8.88
CA LYS A 55 -13.38 -7.20 9.79
C LYS A 55 -14.09 -6.07 9.05
N PHE A 56 -13.57 -5.66 7.89
CA PHE A 56 -14.09 -4.58 7.07
C PHE A 56 -14.66 -5.06 5.73
N CYS A 57 -15.16 -6.31 5.69
CA CYS A 57 -15.77 -6.88 4.49
C CYS A 57 -16.93 -6.01 4.01
N THR A 58 -16.94 -5.62 2.74
CA THR A 58 -17.96 -4.72 2.16
C THR A 58 -19.16 -5.45 1.56
N ALA A 59 -19.23 -6.78 1.67
CA ALA A 59 -20.43 -7.54 1.28
C ALA A 59 -21.64 -7.06 2.08
N LYS A 60 -22.83 -7.03 1.44
CA LYS A 60 -24.04 -6.47 2.03
C LYS A 60 -24.37 -7.10 3.38
N GLU A 61 -24.33 -8.43 3.50
CA GLU A 61 -24.64 -9.09 4.77
C GLU A 61 -23.66 -8.71 5.89
N CYS A 62 -22.36 -8.57 5.57
CA CYS A 62 -21.35 -8.15 6.53
C CYS A 62 -21.52 -6.67 6.93
N ALA A 63 -21.86 -5.80 5.99
CA ALA A 63 -22.10 -4.40 6.26
C ALA A 63 -23.34 -4.22 7.16
N ASP A 64 -24.45 -4.87 6.83
CA ASP A 64 -25.70 -4.82 7.59
C ASP A 64 -25.51 -5.34 9.03
N GLN A 65 -24.71 -6.40 9.21
CA GLN A 65 -24.40 -6.93 10.54
C GLN A 65 -23.53 -5.99 11.39
N ARG A 66 -22.51 -5.36 10.79
CA ARG A 66 -21.70 -4.37 11.52
C ARG A 66 -22.55 -3.18 11.97
N GLN A 67 -23.51 -2.75 11.16
CA GLN A 67 -24.45 -1.68 11.55
C GLN A 67 -25.32 -2.08 12.75
N ARG A 68 -25.61 -3.38 12.91
CA ARG A 68 -26.32 -3.93 14.07
C ARG A 68 -25.40 -4.20 15.28
N GLY A 69 -24.12 -3.83 15.21
CA GLY A 69 -23.14 -4.07 16.28
C GLY A 69 -22.66 -5.52 16.39
N VAL A 70 -22.95 -6.37 15.40
CA VAL A 70 -22.52 -7.77 15.40
C VAL A 70 -21.11 -7.88 14.84
N ALA A 71 -20.21 -8.52 15.60
CA ALA A 71 -18.84 -8.74 15.16
C ALA A 71 -18.79 -9.76 14.00
N THR A 72 -18.37 -9.31 12.81
CA THR A 72 -18.32 -10.15 11.60
C THR A 72 -17.03 -10.97 11.47
N GLU A 73 -16.04 -10.72 12.33
CA GLU A 73 -14.66 -11.26 12.21
C GLU A 73 -14.59 -12.79 12.23
N LYS A 74 -15.50 -13.45 12.94
CA LYS A 74 -15.53 -14.91 13.12
C LYS A 74 -16.66 -15.61 12.35
N VAL A 75 -17.57 -14.83 11.77
CA VAL A 75 -18.82 -15.36 11.18
C VAL A 75 -18.66 -15.65 9.69
N TYR A 76 -17.93 -14.80 8.95
CA TYR A 76 -17.83 -14.94 7.49
C TYR A 76 -16.41 -15.22 6.99
N PRO A 77 -16.26 -16.10 5.97
CA PRO A 77 -14.96 -16.50 5.44
C PRO A 77 -14.35 -15.47 4.46
N HIS A 78 -14.83 -14.22 4.40
CA HIS A 78 -14.44 -13.19 3.42
C HIS A 78 -13.02 -12.62 3.64
N ARG A 79 -12.00 -13.48 3.63
CA ARG A 79 -10.57 -13.16 3.74
C ARG A 79 -9.98 -12.65 2.43
N ASP A 80 -10.43 -13.24 1.34
CA ASP A 80 -9.90 -13.05 0.00
C ASP A 80 -10.77 -12.07 -0.81
N LEU A 81 -11.14 -10.96 -0.17
CA LEU A 81 -11.91 -9.90 -0.82
C LEU A 81 -11.12 -9.35 -2.02
N GLU A 82 -11.75 -9.32 -3.18
CA GLU A 82 -11.15 -8.81 -4.42
C GLU A 82 -10.85 -7.31 -4.30
N LEU A 83 -9.72 -6.88 -4.88
CA LEU A 83 -9.43 -5.45 -5.01
C LEU A 83 -10.48 -4.77 -5.88
N ARG A 84 -10.90 -5.41 -6.98
CA ARG A 84 -11.88 -4.86 -7.89
C ARG A 84 -13.21 -4.66 -7.18
N ASP A 85 -13.72 -3.45 -7.29
CA ASP A 85 -15.04 -3.05 -6.81
C ASP A 85 -15.37 -1.71 -7.49
N PRO A 86 -16.12 -1.72 -8.60
CA PRO A 86 -16.47 -0.49 -9.30
C PRO A 86 -17.43 0.40 -8.49
N GLN A 87 -18.01 -0.11 -7.40
CA GLN A 87 -18.91 0.63 -6.52
C GLN A 87 -18.18 1.32 -5.37
N CYS A 88 -16.85 1.19 -5.26
CA CYS A 88 -16.04 1.88 -4.26
C CYS A 88 -15.27 3.06 -4.86
N THR A 89 -14.65 3.86 -3.99
CA THR A 89 -13.72 4.91 -4.40
C THR A 89 -12.61 4.32 -5.28
N LYS A 90 -12.45 4.87 -6.49
CA LYS A 90 -11.37 4.53 -7.41
C LYS A 90 -10.03 4.60 -6.67
N THR A 91 -9.42 3.44 -6.47
CA THR A 91 -8.15 3.29 -5.74
C THR A 91 -7.14 2.67 -6.68
N ALA A 92 -5.90 3.15 -6.65
CA ALA A 92 -4.78 2.57 -7.38
C ALA A 92 -3.64 2.29 -6.40
N VAL A 93 -2.99 1.14 -6.55
CA VAL A 93 -1.83 0.70 -5.76
C VAL A 93 -0.73 0.32 -6.75
N LEU A 94 0.49 0.82 -6.52
CA LEU A 94 1.60 0.62 -7.43
C LEU A 94 2.51 -0.53 -6.93
N ALA A 95 3.02 -1.31 -7.87
CA ALA A 95 4.13 -2.24 -7.68
C ALA A 95 4.95 -2.33 -8.97
N ILE A 96 6.20 -2.76 -8.87
CA ILE A 96 7.09 -2.92 -10.03
C ILE A 96 7.29 -4.41 -10.29
N THR A 97 7.37 -4.82 -11.56
CA THR A 97 7.71 -6.19 -11.90
C THR A 97 9.18 -6.45 -11.57
N LYS A 98 9.47 -7.57 -10.94
CA LYS A 98 10.84 -7.89 -10.53
C LYS A 98 11.79 -8.08 -11.73
N ASP A 99 11.25 -8.57 -12.84
CA ASP A 99 12.03 -8.88 -14.05
C ASP A 99 12.50 -7.61 -14.79
N ASN A 100 11.81 -6.48 -14.60
CA ASN A 100 12.20 -5.22 -15.22
C ASN A 100 11.87 -4.04 -14.31
N VAL A 101 12.83 -3.70 -13.45
CA VAL A 101 12.69 -2.59 -12.50
C VAL A 101 12.71 -1.20 -13.15
N ASP A 102 13.16 -1.11 -14.40
CA ASP A 102 13.20 0.13 -15.18
C ASP A 102 11.87 0.39 -15.94
N ALA A 103 10.97 -0.60 -15.97
CA ALA A 103 9.64 -0.45 -16.55
C ALA A 103 8.76 0.50 -15.70
N PRO A 104 7.75 1.16 -16.33
CA PRO A 104 6.71 1.84 -15.58
C PRO A 104 6.01 0.89 -14.58
N PRO A 105 5.57 1.37 -13.41
CA PRO A 105 4.99 0.51 -12.41
C PRO A 105 3.63 0.01 -12.87
N THR A 106 3.27 -1.19 -12.43
CA THR A 106 1.93 -1.74 -12.59
C THR A 106 0.98 -1.06 -11.61
N LEU A 107 -0.17 -0.62 -12.11
CA LEU A 107 -1.25 -0.07 -11.30
C LEU A 107 -2.31 -1.14 -11.06
N PHE A 108 -2.38 -1.65 -9.84
CA PHE A 108 -3.52 -2.43 -9.39
C PHE A 108 -4.65 -1.48 -9.01
N THR A 109 -5.75 -1.48 -9.77
CA THR A 109 -6.85 -0.54 -9.53
C THR A 109 -8.17 -1.24 -9.21
N THR A 110 -9.06 -0.54 -8.49
CA THR A 110 -10.39 -1.07 -8.15
C THR A 110 -11.35 -1.10 -9.34
N TYR A 111 -10.98 -0.45 -10.45
CA TYR A 111 -11.78 -0.29 -11.67
C TYR A 111 -11.12 -0.96 -12.90
N ASP A 112 -10.04 -1.71 -12.71
CA ASP A 112 -9.39 -2.44 -13.78
C ASP A 112 -10.33 -3.51 -14.37
N THR A 113 -10.31 -3.65 -15.68
CA THR A 113 -11.10 -4.62 -16.44
C THR A 113 -10.23 -5.67 -17.13
N SER A 114 -8.90 -5.62 -16.99
CA SER A 114 -7.99 -6.59 -17.60
C SER A 114 -8.28 -8.02 -17.13
N GLU A 115 -8.02 -9.05 -17.94
CA GLU A 115 -8.15 -10.43 -17.45
C GLU A 115 -6.94 -10.85 -16.60
N GLY A 116 -5.76 -10.24 -16.83
CA GLY A 116 -4.51 -10.61 -16.17
C GLY A 116 -4.55 -10.52 -14.64
N PHE A 117 -5.28 -9.54 -14.10
CA PHE A 117 -5.40 -9.33 -12.64
C PHE A 117 -6.82 -9.57 -12.09
N ARG A 118 -7.66 -10.28 -12.85
CA ARG A 118 -9.01 -10.63 -12.39
C ARG A 118 -8.93 -11.53 -11.15
N GLY A 119 -9.81 -11.32 -10.18
CA GLY A 119 -9.82 -12.09 -8.94
C GLY A 119 -8.66 -11.77 -7.97
N CYS A 120 -7.79 -10.81 -8.28
CA CYS A 120 -6.72 -10.43 -7.37
C CYS A 120 -7.29 -9.89 -6.06
N SER A 121 -6.91 -10.54 -4.97
CA SER A 121 -7.34 -10.17 -3.63
C SER A 121 -6.58 -8.94 -3.11
N ILE A 122 -7.19 -8.22 -2.18
CA ILE A 122 -6.56 -7.05 -1.54
C ILE A 122 -5.26 -7.43 -0.83
N TRP A 123 -5.18 -8.62 -0.23
CA TRP A 123 -3.96 -9.05 0.47
C TRP A 123 -2.80 -9.32 -0.49
N GLN A 124 -3.06 -9.85 -1.70
CA GLN A 124 -2.03 -10.03 -2.73
C GLN A 124 -1.47 -8.68 -3.17
N VAL A 125 -2.35 -7.71 -3.44
CA VAL A 125 -1.92 -6.37 -3.86
C VAL A 125 -1.19 -5.63 -2.75
N ALA A 126 -1.66 -5.74 -1.50
CA ALA A 126 -0.97 -5.20 -0.34
C ALA A 126 0.43 -5.82 -0.15
N ARG A 127 0.56 -7.13 -0.40
CA ARG A 127 1.84 -7.84 -0.39
C ARG A 127 2.77 -7.37 -1.51
N ALA A 128 2.26 -7.15 -2.71
CA ALA A 128 3.02 -6.69 -3.87
C ALA A 128 3.64 -5.32 -3.62
N THR A 129 2.82 -4.36 -3.20
CA THR A 129 3.32 -3.00 -2.89
C THR A 129 4.24 -2.98 -1.67
N SER A 130 4.09 -3.91 -0.71
CA SER A 130 4.97 -3.99 0.47
C SER A 130 6.22 -4.86 0.25
N ALA A 131 6.43 -5.42 -0.96
CA ALA A 131 7.52 -6.35 -1.24
C ALA A 131 8.86 -5.61 -1.45
N ALA A 132 9.23 -4.77 -0.49
CA ALA A 132 10.47 -4.02 -0.51
C ALA A 132 11.66 -4.94 -0.31
N THR A 133 12.70 -4.71 -1.11
CA THR A 133 13.95 -5.46 -1.02
C THR A 133 14.44 -5.43 0.42
N THR A 134 14.97 -6.58 0.87
CA THR A 134 15.44 -6.83 2.25
C THR A 134 14.36 -7.04 3.32
N PHE A 135 13.14 -6.49 3.16
CA PHE A 135 12.08 -6.59 4.17
C PHE A 135 11.17 -7.78 3.92
N PHE A 136 10.57 -7.84 2.74
CA PHE A 136 9.66 -8.91 2.36
C PHE A 136 10.11 -9.53 1.05
N LYS A 137 9.81 -10.82 0.87
CA LYS A 137 10.02 -11.46 -0.43
C LYS A 137 9.04 -10.88 -1.46
N PRO A 138 9.40 -10.94 -2.75
CA PRO A 138 8.45 -10.74 -3.84
C PRO A 138 7.23 -11.68 -3.74
N ILE A 139 6.18 -11.37 -4.50
CA ILE A 139 4.97 -12.16 -4.60
C ILE A 139 4.55 -12.29 -6.07
N ARG A 140 4.00 -13.44 -6.44
CA ARG A 140 3.38 -13.65 -7.75
C ARG A 140 1.91 -13.30 -7.70
N VAL A 141 1.43 -12.54 -8.69
CA VAL A 141 0.05 -12.02 -8.73
C VAL A 141 -0.50 -12.10 -10.15
N GLY A 142 -1.78 -12.45 -10.26
CA GLY A 142 -2.50 -12.51 -11.53
C GLY A 142 -2.36 -13.85 -12.25
N ARG A 143 -3.08 -13.98 -13.37
CA ARG A 143 -3.14 -15.19 -14.20
C ARG A 143 -1.77 -15.66 -14.67
N ASP A 144 -0.93 -14.71 -15.04
CA ASP A 144 0.40 -14.97 -15.61
C ASP A 144 1.48 -15.08 -14.51
N GLU A 145 1.08 -15.08 -13.23
CA GLU A 145 1.98 -15.29 -12.08
C GLU A 145 3.20 -14.33 -12.05
N ILE A 146 2.98 -13.08 -12.48
CA ILE A 146 4.01 -12.04 -12.57
C ILE A 146 4.56 -11.75 -11.17
N GLU A 147 5.89 -11.77 -11.02
CA GLU A 147 6.56 -11.51 -9.74
C GLU A 147 6.72 -10.01 -9.50
N PHE A 148 6.20 -9.51 -8.38
CA PHE A 148 6.18 -8.09 -8.01
C PHE A 148 7.04 -7.77 -6.79
N VAL A 149 7.64 -6.57 -6.83
CA VAL A 149 8.35 -5.90 -5.74
C VAL A 149 7.75 -4.51 -5.47
N ASP A 150 8.10 -3.95 -4.32
CA ASP A 150 7.68 -2.58 -3.92
C ASP A 150 8.13 -1.54 -4.96
N ALA A 151 7.28 -0.54 -5.19
CA ALA A 151 7.52 0.57 -6.09
C ALA A 151 8.51 1.63 -5.55
N GLY A 152 9.11 1.40 -4.38
CA GLY A 152 10.12 2.26 -3.77
C GLY A 152 11.37 2.50 -4.62
N PHE A 153 11.60 1.70 -5.66
CA PHE A 153 12.56 2.01 -6.73
C PHE A 153 11.95 3.04 -7.69
N GLY A 154 12.14 4.32 -7.40
CA GLY A 154 11.77 5.42 -8.32
C GLY A 154 10.33 5.93 -8.22
N TYR A 155 9.41 5.20 -7.59
CA TYR A 155 7.97 5.58 -7.53
C TYR A 155 7.41 5.64 -6.11
N ASN A 156 8.24 5.98 -5.12
CA ASN A 156 7.80 6.13 -3.72
C ASN A 156 6.80 7.30 -3.51
N ASN A 157 6.77 8.25 -4.46
CA ASN A 157 5.70 9.25 -4.57
C ASN A 157 4.86 8.98 -5.84
N PRO A 158 3.67 8.38 -5.73
CA PRO A 158 2.88 8.00 -6.90
C PRO A 158 2.14 9.18 -7.55
N CYS A 159 2.30 10.42 -7.07
CA CYS A 159 1.47 11.56 -7.47
C CYS A 159 1.45 11.81 -8.98
N GLU A 160 2.61 11.82 -9.64
CA GLU A 160 2.70 12.11 -11.08
C GLU A 160 1.91 11.08 -11.90
N ILE A 161 2.10 9.80 -11.58
CA ILE A 161 1.41 8.68 -12.21
C ILE A 161 -0.11 8.78 -11.96
N LEU A 162 -0.50 9.08 -10.72
CA LEU A 162 -1.90 9.18 -10.34
C LEU A 162 -2.62 10.40 -10.92
N VAL A 163 -1.90 11.51 -11.16
CA VAL A 163 -2.46 12.67 -11.88
C VAL A 163 -2.76 12.29 -13.33
N ASN A 164 -1.83 11.57 -13.99
CA ASN A 164 -2.07 11.08 -15.35
C ASN A 164 -3.20 10.06 -15.40
N GLU A 165 -3.29 9.16 -14.42
CA GLU A 165 -4.40 8.21 -14.32
C GLU A 165 -5.74 8.92 -14.05
N ALA A 166 -5.76 9.93 -13.19
CA ALA A 166 -6.96 10.72 -12.92
C ALA A 166 -7.48 11.41 -14.20
N ARG A 167 -6.59 11.97 -15.03
CA ARG A 167 -6.99 12.56 -16.33
C ARG A 167 -7.65 11.53 -17.26
N LYS A 168 -7.16 10.29 -17.29
CA LYS A 168 -7.76 9.21 -18.08
C LYS A 168 -9.14 8.82 -17.55
N GLN A 169 -9.29 8.73 -16.22
CA GLN A 169 -10.55 8.33 -15.58
C GLN A 169 -11.61 9.43 -15.58
N PHE A 170 -11.19 10.70 -15.67
CA PHE A 170 -12.07 11.88 -15.58
C PHE A 170 -11.79 12.87 -16.72
N PRO A 171 -11.93 12.48 -17.99
CA PRO A 171 -11.50 13.29 -19.14
C PRO A 171 -12.26 14.62 -19.29
N SER A 172 -13.48 14.70 -18.74
CA SER A 172 -14.30 15.91 -18.74
C SER A 172 -13.92 16.93 -17.66
N HIS A 173 -13.04 16.57 -16.70
CA HIS A 173 -12.68 17.43 -15.58
C HIS A 173 -11.43 18.25 -15.93
N THR A 174 -11.58 19.57 -15.98
CA THR A 174 -10.52 20.50 -16.41
C THR A 174 -9.55 20.91 -15.30
N ARG A 175 -9.88 20.60 -14.03
CA ARG A 175 -9.09 20.91 -12.84
C ARG A 175 -8.91 19.67 -11.98
N ILE A 176 -7.67 19.41 -11.57
CA ILE A 176 -7.33 18.36 -10.61
C ILE A 176 -6.69 19.01 -9.38
N GLN A 177 -7.19 18.67 -8.19
CA GLN A 177 -6.57 19.04 -6.92
C GLN A 177 -5.96 17.79 -6.30
N VAL A 178 -4.70 17.89 -5.86
CA VAL A 178 -3.96 16.76 -5.32
C VAL A 178 -3.55 17.08 -3.89
N LEU A 179 -3.85 16.13 -2.99
CA LEU A 179 -3.36 16.08 -1.63
C LEU A 179 -2.34 14.96 -1.52
N SER A 180 -1.07 15.30 -1.39
CA SER A 180 0.01 14.34 -1.16
C SER A 180 0.40 14.32 0.31
N ILE A 181 0.35 13.13 0.92
CA ILE A 181 0.68 12.91 2.32
C ILE A 181 1.92 12.00 2.36
N GLY A 182 3.06 12.58 2.74
CA GLY A 182 4.30 11.83 2.94
C GLY A 182 4.36 11.18 4.32
N THR A 183 5.18 10.15 4.48
CA THR A 183 5.44 9.49 5.77
C THR A 183 6.49 10.21 6.63
N GLY A 184 6.76 11.48 6.31
CA GLY A 184 7.88 12.24 6.86
C GLY A 184 9.22 11.85 6.22
N LEU A 185 10.15 12.81 6.17
CA LEU A 185 11.57 12.50 6.08
C LEU A 185 11.98 12.22 7.51
N GLY A 186 12.44 10.99 7.82
CA GLY A 186 13.05 10.77 9.13
C GLY A 186 14.13 11.81 9.34
N ASP A 187 14.27 12.35 10.55
CA ASP A 187 15.50 13.06 10.92
C ASP A 187 16.65 12.22 10.39
N VAL A 188 17.62 12.87 9.74
CA VAL A 188 18.84 12.23 9.30
C VAL A 188 19.55 11.76 10.57
N VAL A 189 19.09 10.64 11.13
CA VAL A 189 19.94 9.70 11.81
C VAL A 189 21.01 9.51 10.78
N SER A 190 22.22 9.91 11.10
CA SER A 190 23.43 9.43 10.45
C SER A 190 23.43 7.90 10.63
N ILE A 191 22.56 7.22 9.87
CA ILE A 191 22.41 5.78 9.78
C ILE A 191 23.72 5.39 9.13
N GLY A 192 24.67 4.92 9.94
CA GLY A 192 25.71 4.03 9.44
C GLY A 192 24.98 2.99 8.59
N LYS A 193 25.23 3.00 7.28
CA LYS A 193 24.38 2.44 6.22
C LYS A 193 24.27 0.90 6.29
N THR A 194 23.66 0.35 7.32
CA THR A 194 23.46 -1.10 7.45
C THR A 194 21.98 -1.45 7.36
N ARG A 195 21.68 -2.49 6.57
CA ARG A 195 20.33 -3.04 6.38
C ARG A 195 19.62 -3.36 7.70
N MET A 196 20.40 -3.71 8.73
CA MET A 196 19.92 -4.02 10.08
C MET A 196 19.29 -2.82 10.79
N ASP A 197 19.81 -1.61 10.55
CA ASP A 197 19.31 -0.40 11.20
C ASP A 197 17.93 -0.01 10.67
N ILE A 198 17.69 -0.18 9.37
CA ILE A 198 16.37 0.07 8.76
C ILE A 198 15.35 -0.97 9.26
N VAL A 199 15.75 -2.25 9.37
CA VAL A 199 14.89 -3.30 9.97
C VAL A 199 14.54 -2.95 11.43
N ARG A 200 15.51 -2.47 12.21
CA ARG A 200 15.31 -2.08 13.61
C ARG A 200 14.39 -0.84 13.71
N ALA A 201 14.54 0.12 12.81
CA ALA A 201 13.67 1.30 12.74
C ALA A 201 12.22 0.91 12.42
N LEU A 202 11.97 0.07 11.41
CA LEU A 202 10.63 -0.42 11.08
C LEU A 202 9.99 -1.21 12.23
N LYS A 203 10.78 -2.03 12.93
CA LYS A 203 10.33 -2.71 14.15
C LYS A 203 9.92 -1.68 15.22
N SER A 204 10.77 -0.68 15.46
CA SER A 204 10.51 0.38 16.45
C SER A 204 9.24 1.16 16.11
N MET A 205 9.04 1.53 14.85
CA MET A 205 7.84 2.19 14.35
C MET A 205 6.58 1.35 14.56
N ALA A 206 6.64 0.04 14.28
CA ALA A 206 5.52 -0.86 14.54
C ALA A 206 5.15 -0.96 16.03
N THR A 207 6.12 -0.72 16.93
CA THR A 207 5.91 -0.75 18.39
C THR A 207 5.67 0.61 19.04
N SER A 208 6.02 1.72 18.37
CA SER A 208 5.91 3.06 18.92
C SER A 208 4.72 3.80 18.31
N SER A 209 3.72 4.09 19.13
CA SER A 209 2.46 4.74 18.75
C SER A 209 2.59 6.23 18.39
N ARG A 210 3.80 6.80 18.32
CA ARG A 210 4.07 8.25 18.46
C ARG A 210 4.72 8.98 17.28
N TYR A 211 4.99 8.34 16.15
CA TYR A 211 5.60 9.04 15.02
C TYR A 211 4.70 8.99 13.78
N ALA A 212 3.89 10.02 13.64
CA ALA A 212 3.30 10.42 12.37
C ALA A 212 3.73 11.88 12.14
N PHE A 213 4.87 12.09 11.50
CA PHE A 213 5.27 13.42 11.03
C PHE A 213 4.59 13.66 9.69
N SER A 214 3.69 14.65 9.62
CA SER A 214 2.98 15.01 8.40
C SER A 214 3.75 16.06 7.62
N ASN A 215 4.29 15.68 6.46
CA ASN A 215 4.54 16.62 5.37
C ASN A 215 3.35 16.51 4.42
N MET A 216 2.48 17.51 4.45
CA MET A 216 1.31 17.60 3.59
C MET A 216 1.59 18.62 2.49
N THR A 217 1.56 18.20 1.23
CA THR A 217 1.70 19.11 0.09
C THR A 217 0.40 19.10 -0.70
N VAL A 218 -0.20 20.28 -0.86
CA VAL A 218 -1.39 20.47 -1.69
C VAL A 218 -0.97 21.19 -2.96
N PHE A 219 -1.33 20.65 -4.12
CA PHE A 219 -1.07 21.31 -5.40
C PHE A 219 -2.26 21.16 -6.34
N THR A 220 -2.42 22.13 -7.24
CA THR A 220 -3.46 22.13 -8.28
C THR A 220 -2.79 21.93 -9.63
N ALA A 221 -3.24 20.92 -10.39
CA ALA A 221 -2.86 20.77 -11.79
C ALA A 221 -3.96 21.39 -12.67
N GLY A 222 -3.62 22.45 -13.41
CA GLY A 222 -4.49 23.14 -14.37
C GLY A 222 -4.14 22.82 -15.83
N THR A 223 -5.03 23.19 -16.75
CA THR A 223 -4.93 22.89 -18.20
C THR A 223 -4.34 24.02 -19.05
N LYS A 224 -3.67 25.02 -18.47
CA LYS A 224 -3.02 26.07 -19.29
C LYS A 224 -1.56 25.75 -19.56
N LYS A 225 -1.20 25.80 -20.86
CA LYS A 225 0.15 25.69 -21.42
C LYS A 225 1.07 26.79 -20.85
N THR A 226 1.54 26.67 -19.62
CA THR A 226 2.80 27.25 -19.18
C THR A 226 3.18 26.67 -17.82
N GLU A 227 4.47 26.37 -17.71
CA GLU A 227 5.25 26.19 -16.49
C GLU A 227 5.29 24.79 -15.86
N GLN A 228 6.55 24.34 -15.79
CA GLN A 228 7.05 23.13 -15.18
C GLN A 228 6.48 23.00 -13.76
N SER A 229 5.65 21.98 -13.53
CA SER A 229 5.41 21.52 -12.17
C SER A 229 6.67 20.78 -11.73
N GLU A 230 7.58 21.50 -11.06
CA GLU A 230 8.60 20.88 -10.24
C GLU A 230 7.90 20.08 -9.13
N CYS A 231 7.68 18.79 -9.40
CA CYS A 231 7.63 17.78 -8.35
C CYS A 231 9.09 17.58 -7.90
N ALA A 232 9.66 18.61 -7.26
CA ALA A 232 11.00 18.54 -6.75
C ALA A 232 11.03 17.47 -5.66
N SER A 233 11.56 16.30 -6.02
CA SER A 233 12.28 15.44 -5.11
C SER A 233 13.35 16.31 -4.44
N ARG A 234 13.02 16.90 -3.28
CA ARG A 234 14.04 17.45 -2.38
C ARG A 234 14.81 16.27 -1.80
N THR A 235 15.68 15.74 -2.65
CA THR A 235 16.86 14.99 -2.30
C THR A 235 17.86 16.04 -1.82
N ARG A 236 18.12 16.07 -0.52
CA ARG A 236 19.40 16.49 0.03
C ARG A 236 19.84 15.43 1.03
#